data_AF-A0A1M3MQ97-F1
#
_entry.id   AF-A0A1M3MQ97-F1
#
_cell.length_a   1.000
_cell.length_b   1.000
_cell.length_c   1.000
_cell.angle_alpha   90.00
_cell.angle_beta   90.00
_cell.angle_gamma   90.00
#
_symmetry.space_group_name_H-M   'P 1'
#
loop_
_entity.id
_entity.type
_entity.pdbx_description
1 polymer ?
#
loop_
_entity_poly.entity_id
_entity_poly.type
_entity_poly.pdbx_seq_one_letter_code
_entity_poly.pdbx_strand_id
1 'polypeptide(L)'
;MVTTLISCASDKALKQAATVQGTAQARVTLPAYPEDCRAKEPHAALTEGAEIRSILKRERAALDRQNARTDRCATFYDDTARGLK
;
A
#
# COMPACT_ATOMS: atom_id res chain seq x y z
N MET A 1 -8.92 62.12 21.32
CA MET A 1 -9.64 60.85 21.53
C MET A 1 -8.99 59.80 20.67
N VAL A 2 -8.38 58.78 21.26
CA VAL A 2 -7.80 57.64 20.53
C VAL A 2 -8.84 56.53 20.58
N THR A 3 -9.36 56.15 19.43
CA THR A 3 -10.32 55.06 19.29
C THR A 3 -9.55 53.76 19.09
N THR A 4 -9.42 52.96 20.14
CA THR A 4 -8.84 51.62 20.04
C THR A 4 -9.92 50.64 19.61
N LEU A 5 -9.82 50.10 18.40
CA LEU A 5 -10.70 49.04 17.91
C LEU A 5 -10.12 47.68 18.32
N ILE A 6 -10.79 46.99 19.23
CA ILE A 6 -10.51 45.58 19.55
C ILE A 6 -11.46 44.76 18.69
N SER A 7 -10.90 44.02 17.73
CA SER A 7 -11.63 43.15 16.80
C SER A 7 -11.19 41.71 17.03
N CYS A 8 -12.16 40.81 17.21
CA CYS A 8 -11.93 39.36 17.13
C CYS A 8 -11.98 38.94 15.67
N ALA A 9 -10.86 39.06 14.95
CA ALA A 9 -10.76 38.52 13.60
C ALA A 9 -10.89 36.98 13.65
N SER A 10 -11.66 36.40 12.72
CA SER A 10 -11.83 34.95 12.64
C SER A 10 -10.50 34.27 12.30
N ASP A 11 -10.13 33.25 13.09
CA ASP A 11 -8.91 32.46 12.89
C ASP A 11 -9.08 31.32 11.87
N LYS A 12 -10.24 31.24 11.19
CA LYS A 12 -10.58 30.16 10.26
C LYS A 12 -9.54 29.99 9.15
N ALA A 13 -9.12 31.09 8.52
CA ALA A 13 -8.14 31.05 7.44
C ALA A 13 -6.75 30.60 7.94
N LEU A 14 -6.35 31.06 9.14
CA LEU A 14 -5.11 30.65 9.78
C LEU A 14 -5.11 29.17 10.14
N LYS A 15 -6.21 28.66 10.69
CA LYS A 15 -6.39 27.23 10.99
C LYS A 15 -6.34 26.37 9.73
N GLN A 16 -7.01 26.79 8.65
CA GLN A 16 -6.96 26.08 7.37
C GLN A 16 -5.55 26.04 6.78
N ALA A 17 -4.85 27.19 6.76
CA ALA A 17 -3.48 27.26 6.30
C ALA A 17 -2.54 26.39 7.15
N ALA A 18 -2.70 26.41 8.48
CA ALA A 18 -1.92 25.56 9.39
C ALA A 18 -2.18 24.07 9.14
N THR A 19 -3.42 23.65 8.88
CA THR A 19 -3.73 22.27 8.50
C THR A 19 -3.06 21.88 7.19
N VAL A 20 -3.16 22.71 6.14
CA VAL A 20 -2.53 22.44 4.84
C VAL A 20 -1.00 22.39 4.95
N GLN A 21 -0.42 23.29 5.75
CA GLN A 21 1.00 23.29 6.02
C GLN A 21 1.43 22.04 6.79
N GLY A 22 0.66 21.64 7.81
CA GLY A 22 0.91 20.43 8.59
C GLY A 22 0.84 19.16 7.74
N THR A 23 -0.14 19.04 6.85
CA THR A 23 -0.23 17.89 5.92
C THR A 23 0.91 17.88 4.91
N ALA A 24 1.31 19.04 4.38
CA ALA A 24 2.45 19.14 3.46
C ALA A 24 3.80 18.82 4.14
N GLN A 25 3.94 19.13 5.43
CA GLN A 25 5.15 18.88 6.22
C GLN A 25 5.21 17.46 6.81
N ALA A 26 4.07 16.79 6.95
CA ALA A 26 3.99 15.39 7.35
C ALA A 26 4.59 14.51 6.25
N ARG A 27 5.91 14.33 6.28
CA ARG A 27 6.60 13.36 5.44
C ARG A 27 6.11 11.97 5.82
N VAL A 28 5.36 11.34 4.92
CA VAL A 28 4.98 9.94 5.06
C VAL A 28 6.16 9.07 4.68
N THR A 29 6.77 8.41 5.67
CA THR A 29 7.72 7.31 5.42
C THR A 29 6.92 6.04 5.20
N LEU A 30 6.86 5.57 3.95
CA LEU A 30 6.23 4.28 3.65
C LEU A 30 7.09 3.14 4.17
N PRO A 31 6.48 2.06 4.69
CA PRO A 31 7.21 0.84 5.00
C PRO A 31 7.83 0.25 3.74
N ALA A 32 8.94 -0.46 3.90
CA ALA A 32 9.56 -1.18 2.80
C ALA A 32 8.58 -2.23 2.25
N TYR A 33 8.51 -2.35 0.92
CA TYR A 33 7.71 -3.39 0.28
C TYR A 33 8.31 -4.78 0.58
N PRO A 34 7.53 -5.77 1.05
CA PRO A 34 8.07 -7.07 1.41
C PRO A 34 8.79 -7.74 0.23
N GLU A 35 9.96 -8.32 0.48
CA GLU A 35 10.76 -8.94 -0.59
C GLU A 35 10.04 -10.13 -1.25
N ASP A 36 9.29 -10.93 -0.48
CA ASP A 36 8.44 -12.02 -1.01
C ASP A 36 7.50 -11.51 -2.09
N CYS A 37 6.98 -10.29 -1.96
CA CYS A 37 6.07 -9.70 -2.92
C CYS A 37 6.70 -9.31 -4.27
N ARG A 38 8.04 -9.40 -4.39
CA ARG A 38 8.77 -9.30 -5.66
C ARG A 38 9.06 -10.68 -6.28
N ALA A 39 8.93 -11.75 -5.51
CA ALA A 39 9.19 -13.09 -5.98
C ALA A 39 8.10 -13.55 -6.97
N LYS A 40 8.54 -14.24 -8.03
CA LYS A 40 7.67 -14.90 -9.00
C LYS A 40 7.72 -16.39 -8.76
N GLU A 41 6.55 -17.01 -8.67
CA GLU A 41 6.48 -18.46 -8.57
C GLU A 41 6.94 -19.11 -9.90
N PRO A 42 7.87 -20.07 -9.86
CA PRO A 42 8.25 -20.79 -11.07
C PRO A 42 7.10 -21.68 -11.56
N HIS A 43 7.01 -21.83 -12.88
CA HIS A 43 6.19 -22.86 -13.50
C HIS A 43 6.64 -24.26 -13.07
N ALA A 44 5.74 -25.24 -13.19
CA ALA A 44 6.08 -26.63 -12.97
C ALA A 44 7.11 -27.10 -14.00
N ALA A 45 8.09 -27.87 -13.53
CA ALA A 45 9.08 -28.45 -14.42
C ALA A 45 8.40 -29.40 -15.44
N LEU A 46 8.78 -29.21 -16.71
CA LEU A 46 8.48 -30.13 -17.80
C LEU A 46 9.53 -31.24 -17.79
N THR A 47 9.08 -32.49 -17.70
CA THR A 47 9.94 -33.66 -17.71
C THR A 47 9.49 -34.55 -18.85
N GLU A 48 10.42 -34.96 -19.70
CA GLU A 48 10.13 -35.85 -20.81
C GLU A 48 9.53 -37.17 -20.30
N GLY A 49 8.49 -37.66 -20.98
CA GLY A 49 7.74 -38.84 -20.56
C GLY A 49 6.80 -38.65 -19.36
N ALA A 50 6.76 -37.46 -18.73
CA ALA A 50 5.81 -37.20 -17.66
C ALA A 50 4.39 -37.04 -18.21
N GLU A 51 3.42 -37.59 -17.48
CA GLU A 51 2.01 -37.47 -17.83
C GLU A 51 1.53 -36.01 -17.73
N ILE A 52 0.78 -35.57 -18.74
CA ILE A 52 0.41 -34.15 -18.93
C ILE A 52 -0.49 -33.64 -17.80
N ARG A 53 -1.47 -34.41 -17.33
CA ARG A 53 -2.35 -33.99 -16.22
C ARG A 53 -1.59 -33.85 -14.91
N SER A 54 -0.54 -34.64 -14.69
CA SER A 54 0.38 -34.49 -13.57
C SER A 54 1.13 -33.15 -13.63
N ILE A 55 1.60 -32.74 -14.82
CA ILE A 55 2.18 -31.39 -15.03
C ILE A 55 1.13 -30.32 -14.72
N LEU A 56 -0.09 -30.44 -15.28
CA LEU A 56 -1.16 -29.47 -15.06
C LEU A 56 -1.53 -29.33 -13.57
N LYS A 57 -1.56 -30.44 -12.82
CA LYS A 57 -1.78 -30.41 -11.37
C LYS A 57 -0.69 -29.63 -10.64
N ARG A 58 0.58 -29.80 -11.04
CA ARG A 58 1.70 -29.04 -10.47
C ARG A 58 1.64 -27.56 -10.83
N GLU A 59 1.24 -27.22 -12.05
CA GLU A 59 1.02 -25.83 -12.48
C GLU A 59 -0.09 -25.17 -11.65
N ARG A 60 -1.20 -25.87 -11.38
CA ARG A 60 -2.26 -25.34 -10.52
C ARG A 60 -1.76 -25.06 -9.11
N ALA A 61 -0.98 -25.98 -8.53
CA ALA A 61 -0.37 -25.74 -7.22
C ALA A 61 0.60 -24.55 -7.22
N ALA A 62 1.35 -24.32 -8.31
CA ALA A 62 2.21 -23.14 -8.45
C ALA A 62 1.37 -21.85 -8.52
N LEU A 63 0.32 -21.84 -9.34
CA LEU A 63 -0.59 -20.70 -9.42
C LEU A 63 -1.25 -20.39 -8.06
N ASP A 64 -1.65 -21.41 -7.30
CA ASP A 64 -2.24 -21.22 -5.97
C ASP A 64 -1.27 -20.52 -5.02
N ARG A 65 0.02 -20.90 -5.04
CA ARG A 65 1.06 -20.22 -4.26
C ARG A 65 1.27 -18.77 -4.69
N GLN A 66 1.29 -18.51 -6.00
CA GLN A 66 1.40 -17.15 -6.53
C GLN A 66 0.20 -16.28 -6.17
N ASN A 67 -1.02 -16.82 -6.23
CA ASN A 67 -2.24 -16.11 -5.86
C ASN A 67 -2.25 -15.80 -4.37
N ALA A 68 -1.92 -16.78 -3.52
CA ALA A 68 -1.81 -16.57 -2.08
C ALA A 68 -0.76 -15.50 -1.74
N ARG A 69 0.36 -15.44 -2.48
CA ARG A 69 1.34 -14.34 -2.35
C ARG A 69 0.72 -13.01 -2.75
N THR A 70 0.06 -12.95 -3.91
CA THR A 70 -0.63 -11.74 -4.40
C THR A 70 -1.61 -11.19 -3.36
N ASP A 71 -2.43 -12.04 -2.74
CA ASP A 71 -3.40 -11.63 -1.73
C ASP A 71 -2.74 -11.02 -0.49
N ARG A 72 -1.66 -11.64 0.01
CA ARG A 72 -0.89 -11.09 1.14
C ARG A 72 -0.27 -9.73 0.80
N CYS A 73 0.24 -9.58 -0.41
CA CYS A 73 0.88 -8.35 -0.86
C CYS A 73 -0.12 -7.21 -1.10
N ALA A 74 -1.32 -7.54 -1.58
CA ALA A 74 -2.43 -6.61 -1.66
C ALA A 74 -2.86 -6.15 -0.26
N THR A 75 -3.00 -7.09 0.68
CA THR A 75 -3.34 -6.79 2.08
C THR A 75 -2.33 -5.84 2.71
N PHE A 76 -1.03 -6.06 2.52
CA PHE A 76 0.01 -5.14 2.99
C PHE A 76 -0.20 -3.70 2.49
N TYR A 77 -0.55 -3.54 1.22
CA TYR A 77 -0.81 -2.23 0.63
C TYR A 77 -2.08 -1.59 1.22
N ASP A 78 -3.16 -2.35 1.35
CA ASP A 78 -4.41 -1.87 1.92
C ASP A 78 -4.24 -1.44 3.38
N ASP A 79 -3.47 -2.20 4.16
CA ASP A 79 -3.14 -1.90 5.55
C ASP A 79 -2.30 -0.63 5.65
N THR A 80 -1.29 -0.51 4.79
CA THR A 80 -0.48 0.71 4.68
C THR A 80 -1.36 1.91 4.34
N ALA A 81 -2.23 1.80 3.35
CA ALA A 81 -3.13 2.88 2.94
C ALA A 81 -4.12 3.28 4.04
N ARG A 82 -4.60 2.32 4.87
CA ARG A 82 -5.44 2.62 6.03
C ARG A 82 -4.70 3.35 7.14
N GLY A 83 -3.42 3.02 7.38
CA GLY A 83 -2.60 3.70 8.38
C GLY A 83 -2.19 5.14 8.01
N LEU A 84 -2.39 5.55 6.75
CA LEU A 84 -2.07 6.88 6.25
C LEU A 84 -3.28 7.83 6.16
N LYS A 85 -4.48 7.33 6.44
CA LYS A 85 -5.71 8.13 6.51
C LYS A 85 -5.92 8.66 7.93
#